data_AF-A0A955PFF3-F1
#
_entry.id   AF-A0A955PFF3-F1
#
_cell.length_a   1.000
_cell.length_b   1.000
_cell.length_c   1.000
_cell.angle_alpha   90.00
_cell.angle_beta   90.00
_cell.angle_gamma   90.00
#
_symmetry.space_group_name_H-M   'P 1'
#
loop_
_entity.id
_entity.type
_entity.pdbx_description
1 polymer ?
#
loop_
_entity_poly.entity_id
_entity_poly.type
_entity_poly.pdbx_seq_one_letter_code
_entity_poly.pdbx_strand_id
1 'polypeptide(L)'
;MSDPKGPIIVWFRRDLRLRDNPALYWACKSDHPVLPIYVWSPEEEAPWEPGGASKWWLHHSLAALKKDLQEDNLDLVIAKGPSLETLKRVVKETRAVGLFWNRLYDPATLARDTEVKTHFKDQGLNVRSFNGSLLYEPWEIETKEGNP
;
A
#
# COMPACT_ATOMS: atom_id res chain seq x y z
N MET A 1 -19.42 26.32 -1.02
CA MET A 1 -18.56 25.43 -0.22
C MET A 1 -18.26 24.23 -1.10
N SER A 2 -17.00 23.99 -1.45
CA SER A 2 -16.63 22.82 -2.27
C SER A 2 -16.87 21.56 -1.47
N ASP A 3 -17.45 20.51 -2.08
CA ASP A 3 -17.53 19.20 -1.43
C ASP A 3 -16.14 18.75 -0.98
N PRO A 4 -16.01 18.12 0.21
CA PRO A 4 -14.74 17.59 0.67
C PRO A 4 -14.27 16.54 -0.34
N LYS A 5 -13.07 16.76 -0.88
CA LYS A 5 -12.44 15.84 -1.82
C LYS A 5 -12.25 14.48 -1.15
N GLY A 6 -12.66 13.41 -1.82
CA GLY A 6 -12.41 12.05 -1.33
C GLY A 6 -10.90 11.78 -1.22
N PRO A 7 -10.45 10.98 -0.25
CA PRO A 7 -9.04 10.75 0.00
C PRO A 7 -8.39 9.82 -1.02
N ILE A 8 -7.06 9.84 -1.10
CA ILE A 8 -6.26 8.76 -1.64
C ILE A 8 -5.81 7.86 -0.51
N ILE A 9 -6.15 6.59 -0.60
CA ILE A 9 -5.69 5.57 0.32
C ILE A 9 -4.25 5.21 -0.06
N VAL A 10 -3.35 5.28 0.91
CA VAL A 10 -1.98 4.76 0.79
C VAL A 10 -1.89 3.47 1.59
N TRP A 11 -1.82 2.34 0.89
CA TRP A 11 -1.73 1.03 1.50
C TRP A 11 -0.27 0.66 1.77
N PHE A 12 0.14 0.85 3.02
CA PHE A 12 1.44 0.47 3.54
C PHE A 12 1.55 -1.03 3.75
N ARG A 13 2.73 -1.59 3.46
CA ARG A 13 2.98 -3.03 3.54
C ARG A 13 4.29 -3.32 4.27
N ARG A 14 5.32 -3.78 3.55
CA ARG A 14 6.67 -3.98 4.09
C ARG A 14 7.49 -2.69 4.08
N ASP A 15 6.97 -1.64 3.47
CA ASP A 15 7.55 -0.31 3.29
C ASP A 15 7.05 0.69 4.35
N LEU A 16 7.16 0.32 5.63
CA LEU A 16 6.69 1.13 6.77
C LEU A 16 7.58 2.35 7.03
N ARG A 17 7.64 3.28 6.07
CA ARG A 17 8.48 4.48 6.09
C ARG A 17 7.81 5.65 5.38
N LEU A 18 8.10 6.88 5.84
CA LEU A 18 7.67 8.11 5.17
C LEU A 18 8.64 8.57 4.09
N ARG A 19 9.94 8.47 4.37
CA ARG A 19 11.00 8.89 3.45
C ARG A 19 11.13 7.90 2.30
N ASP A 20 11.37 8.46 1.11
CA ASP A 20 11.56 7.68 -0.11
C ASP A 20 10.45 6.64 -0.31
N ASN A 21 9.20 7.09 -0.17
CA ASN A 21 8.01 6.29 -0.39
C ASN A 21 7.25 6.86 -1.59
N PRO A 22 7.39 6.28 -2.80
CA PRO A 22 6.77 6.80 -4.02
C PRO A 22 5.25 6.82 -3.98
N ALA A 23 4.61 5.78 -3.42
CA ALA A 23 3.16 5.76 -3.24
C ALA A 23 2.67 6.93 -2.39
N LEU A 24 3.33 7.19 -1.25
CA LEU A 24 3.01 8.33 -0.38
C LEU A 24 3.29 9.66 -1.09
N TYR A 25 4.44 9.79 -1.76
CA TYR A 25 4.80 10.99 -2.51
C TYR A 25 3.75 11.37 -3.54
N TRP A 26 3.31 10.41 -4.37
CA TRP A 26 2.31 10.67 -5.41
C TRP A 26 0.91 10.91 -4.83
N ALA A 27 0.57 10.33 -3.68
CA ALA A 27 -0.66 10.64 -2.97
C ALA A 27 -0.65 12.08 -2.45
N CYS A 28 0.44 12.52 -1.82
CA CYS A 28 0.58 13.92 -1.37
C CYS A 28 0.56 14.93 -2.53
N LYS A 29 0.96 14.51 -3.74
CA LYS A 29 0.92 15.35 -4.95
C LYS A 29 -0.46 15.45 -5.61
N SER A 30 -1.45 14.64 -5.22
CA SER A 30 -2.73 14.57 -5.94
C SER A 30 -3.74 15.64 -5.55
N ASP A 31 -3.42 16.57 -4.64
CA ASP A 31 -4.36 17.59 -4.14
C ASP A 31 -5.64 16.98 -3.50
N HIS A 32 -5.50 15.78 -2.93
CA HIS A 32 -6.53 15.05 -2.18
C HIS A 32 -5.98 14.73 -0.78
N PRO A 33 -6.85 14.60 0.24
CA PRO A 33 -6.43 14.09 1.55
C PRO A 33 -5.79 12.71 1.43
N VAL A 34 -4.83 12.40 2.29
CA VAL A 34 -4.17 11.09 2.32
C VAL A 34 -4.72 10.26 3.47
N LEU A 35 -5.06 9.00 3.20
CA LEU A 35 -5.47 8.03 4.22
C LEU A 35 -4.46 6.87 4.28
N PRO A 36 -3.51 6.91 5.23
CA PRO A 36 -2.60 5.80 5.49
C PRO A 36 -3.35 4.58 6.04
N ILE A 37 -3.15 3.40 5.43
CA ILE A 37 -3.68 2.14 5.94
C ILE A 37 -2.65 1.01 5.90
N TYR A 38 -2.65 0.19 6.95
CA TYR A 38 -2.01 -1.12 6.99
C TYR A 38 -3.08 -2.19 7.20
N VAL A 39 -3.05 -3.26 6.41
CA VAL A 39 -3.96 -4.40 6.55
C VAL A 39 -3.17 -5.63 6.96
N TRP A 40 -3.53 -6.19 8.11
CA TRP A 40 -2.96 -7.41 8.66
C TRP A 40 -3.72 -8.65 8.14
N SER A 41 -3.08 -9.37 7.23
CA SER A 41 -3.61 -10.54 6.53
C SER A 41 -2.52 -11.61 6.35
N PRO A 42 -1.93 -12.15 7.44
CA PRO A 42 -0.79 -13.05 7.35
C PRO A 42 -1.10 -14.31 6.51
N GLU A 43 -2.36 -14.74 6.45
CA GLU A 43 -2.81 -15.88 5.64
C GLU A 43 -2.59 -15.65 4.12
N GLU A 44 -2.54 -14.40 3.67
CA GLU A 44 -2.27 -14.04 2.27
C GLU A 44 -0.77 -14.05 1.92
N GLU A 45 0.09 -14.24 2.93
CA GLU A 45 1.54 -14.38 2.75
C GLU A 45 1.99 -15.85 2.76
N ALA A 46 1.05 -16.80 2.85
CA ALA A 46 1.35 -18.23 2.87
C ALA A 46 2.18 -18.69 1.64
N PRO A 47 3.12 -19.64 1.81
CA PRO A 47 3.51 -20.33 3.06
C PRO A 47 4.56 -19.56 3.90
N TRP A 48 4.71 -18.26 3.68
CA TRP A 48 5.75 -17.42 4.28
C TRP A 48 5.17 -16.51 5.37
N GLU A 49 4.23 -17.04 6.16
CA GLU A 49 3.58 -16.26 7.21
C GLU A 49 4.61 -15.78 8.25
N PRO A 50 4.48 -14.53 8.75
CA PRO A 50 5.41 -13.98 9.72
C PRO A 50 5.42 -14.78 11.04
N GLY A 51 6.61 -15.16 11.49
CA GLY A 51 6.84 -15.79 12.80
C GLY A 51 6.71 -14.82 13.98
N GLY A 52 6.89 -15.32 15.21
CA GLY A 52 6.74 -14.52 16.44
C GLY A 52 7.67 -13.31 16.52
N ALA A 53 8.95 -13.48 16.16
CA ALA A 53 9.92 -12.39 16.13
C ALA A 53 9.53 -11.32 15.07
N SER A 54 9.08 -11.74 13.89
CA SER A 54 8.62 -10.82 12.84
C SER A 54 7.40 -10.02 13.27
N LYS A 55 6.45 -10.65 13.99
CA LYS A 55 5.28 -9.97 14.56
C LYS A 55 5.65 -8.91 15.60
N TRP A 56 6.63 -9.22 16.46
CA TRP A 56 7.12 -8.28 17.46
C TRP A 56 7.75 -7.04 16.81
N TRP A 57 8.63 -7.25 15.82
CA TRP A 57 9.25 -6.16 15.06
C TRP A 57 8.22 -5.36 14.25
N LEU A 58 7.24 -6.03 13.66
CA LEU A 58 6.16 -5.38 12.94
C LEU A 58 5.35 -4.45 13.85
N HIS A 59 5.01 -4.90 15.06
CA HIS A 59 4.30 -4.07 16.03
C HIS A 59 5.05 -2.77 16.32
N HIS A 60 6.35 -2.86 16.61
CA HIS A 60 7.18 -1.68 16.85
C HIS A 60 7.33 -0.79 15.61
N SER A 61 7.42 -1.39 14.42
CA SER A 61 7.51 -0.64 13.16
C SER A 61 6.22 0.14 12.85
N LEU A 62 5.06 -0.48 13.08
CA LEU A 62 3.76 0.19 12.93
C LEU A 62 3.56 1.31 13.97
N ALA A 63 4.00 1.08 15.21
CA ALA A 63 3.96 2.11 16.25
C ALA A 63 4.85 3.31 15.91
N ALA A 64 6.06 3.07 15.40
CA ALA A 64 6.95 4.13 14.93
C ALA A 64 6.35 4.88 13.73
N LEU A 65 5.87 4.17 12.70
CA LEU A 65 5.23 4.79 11.54
C LEU A 65 4.02 5.64 11.94
N LYS A 66 3.17 5.15 12.85
CA LYS A 66 2.02 5.89 13.34
C LYS A 66 2.46 7.19 14.02
N LYS A 67 3.51 7.14 14.86
CA LYS A 67 4.05 8.34 15.51
C LYS A 67 4.55 9.35 14.46
N ASP A 68 5.33 8.89 13.49
CA ASP A 68 5.86 9.77 12.44
C ASP A 68 4.73 10.41 11.62
N LEU A 69 3.68 9.65 11.27
CA LEU A 69 2.49 10.17 10.57
C LEU A 69 1.74 11.23 11.39
N GLN A 70 1.67 11.06 12.71
CA GLN A 70 1.00 12.00 13.60
C GLN A 70 1.72 13.36 13.69
N GLU A 71 3.05 13.39 13.49
CA GLU A 71 3.80 14.65 13.38
C GLU A 71 3.33 15.48 12.16
N ASP A 72 2.83 14.80 11.12
CA ASP A 72 2.24 15.39 9.91
C ASP A 72 0.70 15.50 9.96
N ASN A 73 0.07 15.34 11.13
CA ASN A 73 -1.39 15.33 11.35
C ASN A 73 -2.14 14.24 10.57
N LEU A 74 -1.48 13.14 10.24
CA LEU A 74 -2.10 11.93 9.68
C LEU A 74 -2.24 10.87 10.77
N ASP A 75 -3.21 9.96 10.62
CA ASP A 75 -3.27 8.76 11.46
C ASP A 75 -3.18 7.49 10.62
N LEU A 76 -2.51 6.48 11.16
CA LEU A 76 -2.41 5.17 10.54
C LEU A 76 -3.62 4.32 10.91
N VAL A 77 -4.43 3.97 9.91
CA VAL A 77 -5.49 2.98 10.06
C VAL A 77 -4.86 1.59 10.03
N ILE A 78 -5.05 0.82 11.11
CA ILE A 78 -4.65 -0.59 11.17
C ILE A 78 -5.91 -1.44 11.13
N ALA A 79 -6.03 -2.27 10.09
CA ALA A 79 -7.14 -3.18 9.91
C ALA A 79 -6.66 -4.63 9.88
N LYS A 80 -7.56 -5.57 10.15
CA LYS A 80 -7.30 -7.01 10.08
C LYS A 80 -8.39 -7.70 9.24
N GLY A 81 -7.98 -8.67 8.43
CA GLY A 81 -8.88 -9.46 7.57
C GLY A 81 -8.36 -9.51 6.13
N PRO A 82 -9.10 -10.11 5.18
CA PRO A 82 -8.68 -10.17 3.78
C PRO A 82 -8.44 -8.76 3.20
N SER A 83 -7.34 -8.57 2.48
CA SER A 83 -6.90 -7.27 1.97
C SER A 83 -7.95 -6.66 1.04
N LEU A 84 -8.44 -7.42 0.06
CA LEU A 84 -9.44 -6.94 -0.89
C LEU A 84 -10.73 -6.49 -0.20
N GLU A 85 -11.30 -7.33 0.67
CA GLU A 85 -12.55 -7.00 1.38
C GLU A 85 -12.39 -5.81 2.34
N THR A 86 -11.25 -5.72 3.00
CA THR A 86 -10.93 -4.59 3.87
C THR A 86 -10.82 -3.30 3.06
N LEU A 87 -10.09 -3.32 1.95
CA LEU A 87 -9.93 -2.16 1.08
C LEU A 87 -11.27 -1.75 0.46
N LYS A 88 -12.12 -2.70 0.04
CA LYS A 88 -13.47 -2.42 -0.47
C LYS A 88 -14.30 -1.64 0.54
N ARG A 89 -14.30 -2.11 1.79
CA ARG A 89 -14.99 -1.45 2.90
C ARG A 89 -14.48 -0.02 3.10
N VAL A 90 -13.16 0.15 3.19
CA VAL A 90 -12.54 1.47 3.44
C VAL A 90 -12.80 2.43 2.29
N VAL A 91 -12.66 2.00 1.03
CA VAL A 91 -12.97 2.82 -0.16
C VAL A 91 -14.42 3.30 -0.10
N LYS A 92 -15.37 2.42 0.24
CA LYS A 92 -16.79 2.76 0.34
C LYS A 92 -17.10 3.73 1.48
N GLU A 93 -16.55 3.48 2.67
CA GLU A 93 -16.79 4.30 3.87
C GLU A 93 -16.20 5.71 3.75
N THR A 94 -15.03 5.81 3.13
CA THR A 94 -14.28 7.07 3.02
C THR A 94 -14.55 7.82 1.73
N ARG A 95 -15.26 7.20 0.78
CA ARG A 95 -15.45 7.69 -0.60
C ARG A 95 -14.10 8.02 -1.26
N ALA A 96 -13.11 7.15 -1.03
CA ALA A 96 -11.77 7.31 -1.58
C ALA A 96 -11.83 7.39 -3.11
N VAL A 97 -11.01 8.25 -3.69
CA VAL A 97 -10.91 8.45 -5.13
C VAL A 97 -9.69 7.74 -5.73
N GLY A 98 -8.78 7.26 -4.88
CA GLY A 98 -7.59 6.54 -5.30
C GLY A 98 -7.06 5.56 -4.26
N LEU A 99 -6.31 4.57 -4.76
CA LEU A 99 -5.63 3.56 -3.96
C LEU A 99 -4.22 3.35 -4.50
N PHE A 100 -3.22 3.78 -3.72
CA PHE A 100 -1.80 3.75 -4.07
C PHE A 100 -1.00 2.84 -3.14
N TRP A 101 -0.04 2.10 -3.68
CA TRP A 101 0.89 1.25 -2.90
C TRP A 101 2.23 1.03 -3.62
N ASN A 102 3.26 0.64 -2.86
CA ASN A 102 4.54 0.21 -3.43
C ASN A 102 4.55 -1.30 -3.65
N ARG A 103 5.05 -1.76 -4.81
CA ARG A 103 5.02 -3.16 -5.26
C ARG A 103 5.86 -4.08 -4.37
N LEU A 104 5.35 -5.29 -4.19
CA LEU A 104 6.05 -6.45 -3.66
C LEU A 104 6.13 -7.46 -4.79
N TYR A 105 7.16 -8.30 -4.78
CA TYR A 105 7.49 -9.18 -5.91
C TYR A 105 7.36 -10.67 -5.56
N ASP A 106 6.91 -11.00 -4.35
CA ASP A 106 6.66 -12.38 -3.95
C ASP A 106 5.41 -12.91 -4.67
N PRO A 107 5.40 -14.19 -5.15
CA PRO A 107 4.29 -14.73 -5.94
C PRO A 107 2.90 -14.57 -5.32
N ALA A 108 2.77 -14.85 -4.02
CA ALA A 108 1.50 -14.70 -3.29
C ALA A 108 1.02 -13.24 -3.28
N THR A 109 1.95 -12.29 -3.06
CA THR A 109 1.63 -10.86 -3.06
C THR A 109 1.28 -10.34 -4.45
N LEU A 110 1.91 -10.85 -5.51
CA LEU A 110 1.61 -10.48 -6.89
C LEU A 110 0.21 -10.94 -7.32
N ALA A 111 -0.19 -12.16 -6.95
CA ALA A 111 -1.52 -12.69 -7.25
C ALA A 111 -2.61 -11.81 -6.59
N ARG A 112 -2.46 -11.53 -5.29
CA ARG A 112 -3.35 -10.63 -4.55
C ARG A 112 -3.36 -9.21 -5.13
N ASP A 113 -2.20 -8.63 -5.41
CA ASP A 113 -2.10 -7.27 -5.95
C ASP A 113 -2.78 -7.14 -7.31
N THR A 114 -2.70 -8.19 -8.13
CA THR A 114 -3.38 -8.27 -9.42
C THR A 114 -4.89 -8.31 -9.25
N GLU A 115 -5.39 -9.09 -8.30
CA GLU A 115 -6.81 -9.15 -7.97
C GLU A 115 -7.32 -7.79 -7.45
N VAL A 116 -6.63 -7.19 -6.48
CA VAL A 116 -6.96 -5.87 -5.93
C VAL A 116 -6.97 -4.80 -7.02
N LYS A 117 -5.93 -4.77 -7.86
CA LYS A 117 -5.81 -3.78 -8.94
C LYS A 117 -6.92 -3.93 -9.97
N THR A 118 -7.21 -5.15 -10.40
CA THR A 118 -8.28 -5.44 -11.37
C THR A 118 -9.63 -4.99 -10.81
N HIS A 119 -9.95 -5.41 -9.59
CA HIS A 119 -11.22 -5.09 -8.94
C HIS A 119 -11.51 -3.58 -8.89
N PHE A 120 -10.54 -2.79 -8.42
CA PHE A 120 -10.75 -1.34 -8.26
C PHE A 120 -10.67 -0.58 -9.58
N LYS A 121 -9.88 -1.04 -10.56
CA LYS A 121 -9.88 -0.46 -11.90
C LYS A 121 -11.22 -0.66 -12.60
N ASP A 122 -11.83 -1.82 -12.48
CA ASP A 122 -13.14 -2.11 -13.07
C ASP A 122 -14.25 -1.22 -12.47
N GLN A 123 -14.05 -0.72 -11.26
CA GLN A 123 -14.92 0.25 -10.60
C GLN A 123 -14.56 1.72 -10.90
N GLY A 124 -13.55 1.98 -11.74
CA GLY A 124 -13.12 3.32 -12.12
C GLY A 124 -12.30 4.06 -11.05
N LEU A 125 -11.82 3.38 -10.01
CA LEU A 125 -10.96 3.99 -9.00
C LEU A 125 -9.58 4.30 -9.58
N ASN A 126 -8.96 5.41 -9.17
CA ASN A 126 -7.58 5.71 -9.55
C ASN A 126 -6.59 4.80 -8.80
N VAL A 127 -6.15 3.73 -9.47
CA VAL A 127 -5.24 2.74 -8.88
C VAL A 127 -3.84 2.88 -9.45
N ARG A 128 -2.85 3.12 -8.59
CA ARG A 128 -1.43 3.22 -8.97
C ARG A 128 -0.55 2.38 -8.07
N SER A 129 0.39 1.64 -8.66
CA SER A 129 1.44 0.94 -7.92
C SER A 129 2.81 1.37 -8.41
N PHE A 130 3.79 1.47 -7.50
CA PHE A 130 5.11 2.05 -7.77
C PHE A 130 6.24 1.09 -7.39
N ASN A 131 7.41 1.22 -8.01
CA ASN A 131 8.63 0.63 -7.46
C ASN A 131 8.98 1.35 -6.16
N GLY A 132 9.12 0.64 -5.05
CA GLY A 132 9.62 1.21 -3.80
C GLY A 132 10.64 0.31 -3.10
N SER A 133 11.08 -0.77 -3.76
CA SER A 133 11.84 -1.85 -3.13
C SER A 133 13.10 -2.22 -3.92
N LEU A 134 13.22 -1.79 -5.18
CA LEU A 134 14.35 -2.11 -6.05
C LEU A 134 15.03 -0.81 -6.52
N LEU A 135 16.37 -0.82 -6.58
CA LEU A 135 17.16 0.28 -7.14
C LEU A 135 16.86 0.50 -8.63
N TYR A 136 16.51 -0.57 -9.34
CA TYR A 136 16.04 -0.61 -10.73
C TYR A 136 14.93 -1.64 -10.83
N GLU A 137 13.88 -1.39 -11.61
CA GLU A 137 12.91 -2.45 -11.89
C GLU A 137 13.58 -3.58 -12.69
N PRO A 138 13.20 -4.86 -12.52
CA PRO A 138 13.84 -5.98 -13.21
C PRO A 138 13.73 -5.88 -14.73
N TRP A 139 12.71 -5.18 -15.24
CA TRP A 139 12.51 -4.94 -16.68
C TRP A 139 13.17 -3.66 -17.20
N GLU A 140 13.86 -2.89 -16.34
CA GLU A 140 14.64 -1.71 -16.76
C GLU A 140 16.11 -2.06 -17.07
N ILE A 141 16.55 -3.28 -16.69
CA ILE A 141 17.89 -3.77 -17.00
C ILE A 141 17.77 -4.80 -18.12
N GLU A 142 17.94 -4.34 -19.37
CA GLU A 142 18.20 -5.25 -20.48
C GLU A 142 19.66 -5.73 -20.41
N THR A 143 19.87 -7.04 -20.27
CA THR A 143 21.18 -7.61 -20.59
C THR A 143 21.44 -7.43 -22.09
N LYS A 144 22.70 -7.36 -22.53
CA LYS A 144 23.07 -7.28 -23.97
C LYS A 144 22.54 -8.47 -24.81
N GLU A 145 21.96 -9.49 -24.17
CA GLU A 145 21.37 -10.68 -24.78
C GLU A 145 19.83 -10.65 -24.78
N GLY A 146 19.19 -9.55 -24.36
CA GLY A 146 17.75 -9.34 -24.54
C GLY A 146 16.85 -10.11 -23.58
N ASN A 147 17.39 -10.64 -22.48
CA ASN A 147 16.61 -11.24 -21.40
C ASN A 147 16.73 -10.41 -20.12
N PRO A 148 15.65 -10.35 -19.30
CA PRO A 148 15.66 -9.69 -17.99
C PRO A 148 16.56 -10.40 -16.98
#